data_AF-A0A917RZ12-F1
#
_entry.id   AF-A0A917RZ12-F1
#
_cell.length_a   1.000
_cell.length_b   1.000
_cell.length_c   1.000
_cell.angle_alpha   90.00
_cell.angle_beta   90.00
_cell.angle_gamma   90.00
#
_symmetry.space_group_name_H-M   'P 1'
#
loop_
_entity.id
_entity.type
_entity.pdbx_description
1 polymer ?
#
loop_
_entity_poly.entity_id
_entity_poly.type
_entity_poly.pdbx_seq_one_letter_code
_entity_poly.pdbx_strand_id
1 'polypeptide(L)'
;MDRKEIILDDDPGMSRHLANVLGILSSAPGVDKDFKAQIQDILQGAGTIRDLAQSEAFNRVGDSIVPQALADFASMPEDERERTAARGEAVLESYRHQDQEPPTSQPSTEKTPPAAPSAPQAQDVSGAQPTTTPGTRKPYREQVVGPRDWEDDDDRYFRERNQDGWLQ
;
A
#
# COMPACT_ATOMS: atom_id res chain seq x y z
N MET A 1 -17.76 -27.67 11.81
CA MET A 1 -18.37 -26.48 11.18
C MET A 1 -17.39 -25.37 11.43
N ASP A 2 -16.31 -25.40 10.66
CA ASP A 2 -15.14 -24.58 10.90
C ASP A 2 -15.27 -23.29 10.12
N ARG A 3 -15.20 -22.19 10.86
CA ARG A 3 -15.28 -20.84 10.33
C ARG A 3 -14.04 -20.64 9.46
N LYS A 4 -14.25 -20.41 8.16
CA LYS A 4 -13.23 -19.81 7.30
C LYS A 4 -12.85 -18.47 7.90
N GLU A 5 -11.73 -18.41 8.60
CA GLU A 5 -11.00 -17.16 8.73
C GLU A 5 -10.60 -16.76 7.31
N ILE A 6 -11.20 -15.67 6.84
CA ILE A 6 -10.75 -14.97 5.65
C ILE A 6 -9.40 -14.37 6.06
N ILE A 7 -8.33 -15.09 5.76
CA ILE A 7 -6.99 -14.50 5.67
C ILE A 7 -7.15 -13.47 4.55
N LEU A 8 -7.18 -12.18 4.89
CA LEU A 8 -7.00 -11.15 3.88
C LEU A 8 -5.64 -11.44 3.25
N ASP A 9 -5.64 -11.86 1.99
CA ASP A 9 -4.44 -11.85 1.17
C ASP A 9 -3.77 -10.48 1.36
N ASP A 10 -2.49 -10.51 1.72
CA ASP A 10 -1.62 -9.35 1.91
C ASP A 10 -1.33 -8.70 0.54
N ASP A 11 -2.38 -8.25 -0.15
CA ASP A 11 -2.28 -7.62 -1.46
C ASP A 11 -1.66 -6.22 -1.28
N PRO A 12 -0.40 -6.01 -1.73
CA PRO A 12 0.27 -4.74 -1.58
C PRO A 12 -0.48 -3.59 -2.29
N GLY A 13 -1.24 -3.90 -3.35
CA GLY A 13 -2.09 -2.93 -4.04
C GLY A 13 -3.27 -2.46 -3.19
N MET A 14 -3.92 -3.37 -2.46
CA MET A 14 -5.01 -3.05 -1.53
C MET A 14 -4.52 -2.19 -0.37
N SER A 15 -3.36 -2.52 0.21
CA SER A 15 -2.75 -1.74 1.30
C SER A 15 -2.42 -0.30 0.87
N ARG A 16 -1.86 -0.13 -0.34
CA ARG A 16 -1.55 1.19 -0.92
C ARG A 16 -2.82 1.98 -1.26
N HIS A 17 -3.80 1.30 -1.87
CA HIS A 17 -5.09 1.91 -2.18
C HIS A 17 -5.76 2.42 -0.91
N LEU A 18 -5.79 1.61 0.15
CA LEU A 18 -6.35 1.96 1.44
C LEU A 18 -5.63 3.18 2.05
N ALA A 19 -4.29 3.20 2.05
CA ALA A 19 -3.53 4.34 2.55
C ALA A 19 -3.86 5.63 1.79
N ASN A 20 -4.02 5.55 0.47
CA ASN A 20 -4.42 6.71 -0.33
C ASN A 20 -5.84 7.18 0.01
N VAL A 21 -6.80 6.25 0.09
CA VAL A 21 -8.20 6.57 0.44
C VAL A 21 -8.27 7.23 1.81
N LEU A 22 -7.56 6.71 2.81
CA LEU A 22 -7.46 7.31 4.13
C LEU A 22 -6.87 8.72 4.07
N GLY A 23 -5.81 8.93 3.29
CA GLY A 23 -5.25 10.26 3.05
C GLY A 23 -6.26 11.25 2.48
N ILE A 24 -7.06 10.83 1.49
CA ILE A 24 -8.12 11.64 0.89
C ILE A 24 -9.21 11.96 1.93
N LEU A 25 -9.66 10.96 2.71
CA LEU A 25 -10.66 11.16 3.75
C LEU A 25 -10.20 12.15 4.82
N SER A 26 -8.93 12.08 5.24
CA SER A 26 -8.38 13.02 6.21
C SER A 26 -8.34 14.47 5.68
N SER A 27 -8.22 14.63 4.37
CA SER A 27 -8.17 15.92 3.68
C SER A 27 -9.57 16.49 3.35
N ALA A 28 -10.62 15.68 3.48
CA ALA A 28 -11.97 16.09 3.14
C ALA A 28 -12.48 17.22 4.07
N PRO A 29 -13.26 18.17 3.52
CA PRO A 29 -13.90 19.22 4.29
C PRO A 29 -15.03 18.66 5.15
N GLY A 30 -15.20 19.19 6.37
CA GLY A 30 -16.28 18.77 7.28
C GLY A 30 -15.98 17.54 8.13
N VAL A 31 -14.78 16.98 8.03
CA VAL A 31 -14.34 15.83 8.83
C VAL A 31 -13.80 16.28 10.19
N ASP A 32 -14.19 15.58 11.26
CA ASP A 32 -13.80 15.86 12.66
C ASP A 32 -12.26 15.78 12.84
N LYS A 33 -11.71 16.61 13.73
CA LYS A 33 -10.27 16.62 14.04
C LYS A 33 -9.82 15.30 14.65
N ASP A 34 -10.66 14.70 15.49
CA ASP A 34 -10.35 13.42 16.16
C ASP A 34 -10.27 12.27 15.14
N PHE A 35 -11.16 12.29 14.14
CA PHE A 35 -11.13 11.33 13.04
C PHE A 35 -9.87 11.48 12.17
N LYS A 36 -9.46 12.72 11.88
CA LYS A 36 -8.23 13.00 11.13
C LYS A 36 -7.00 12.49 11.88
N ALA A 37 -6.93 12.71 13.19
CA ALA A 37 -5.84 12.24 14.03
C ALA A 37 -5.75 10.69 14.00
N GLN A 38 -6.87 10.00 14.17
CA GLN A 38 -6.92 8.54 14.09
C GLN A 38 -6.47 8.00 12.73
N ILE A 39 -6.88 8.64 11.63
CA ILE A 39 -6.38 8.28 10.29
C ILE A 39 -4.87 8.45 10.20
N GLN A 40 -4.33 9.57 10.70
CA GLN A 40 -2.88 9.82 10.67
C GLN A 40 -2.10 8.81 11.50
N ASP A 41 -2.60 8.42 12.67
CA ASP A 41 -1.97 7.41 13.52
C ASP A 41 -1.87 6.07 12.79
N ILE A 42 -2.90 5.69 12.04
CA ILE A 42 -2.90 4.45 11.24
C ILE A 42 -1.92 4.55 10.08
N LEU A 43 -1.88 5.67 9.37
CA LEU A 43 -0.93 5.88 8.27
C LEU A 43 0.53 5.88 8.75
N GLN A 44 0.78 6.24 10.01
CA GLN A 44 2.10 6.18 10.66
C GLN A 44 2.42 4.82 11.29
N GLY A 45 1.47 3.88 11.28
CA GLY A 45 1.62 2.56 11.91
C GLY A 45 1.50 2.57 13.45
N ALA A 46 0.98 3.66 14.03
CA ALA A 46 0.72 3.79 15.46
C ALA A 46 -0.67 3.26 15.88
N GLY A 47 -1.53 2.91 14.91
CA GLY A 47 -2.88 2.37 15.15
C GLY A 47 -3.31 1.38 14.08
N THR A 48 -4.44 0.70 14.30
CA THR A 48 -4.98 -0.29 13.36
C THR A 48 -6.30 0.15 12.72
N ILE A 49 -6.59 -0.35 11.51
CA ILE A 49 -7.88 -0.16 10.84
C ILE A 49 -9.04 -0.72 11.66
N ARG A 50 -8.79 -1.80 12.42
CA ARG A 50 -9.80 -2.38 13.31
C ARG A 50 -10.19 -1.40 14.41
N ASP A 51 -9.23 -0.67 14.97
CA ASP A 51 -9.50 0.36 15.98
C ASP A 51 -10.28 1.54 15.38
N LEU A 52 -9.96 1.94 14.14
CA LEU A 52 -10.72 2.97 13.42
C LEU A 52 -12.18 2.58 13.24
N ALA A 53 -12.43 1.35 12.80
CA ALA A 53 -13.78 0.84 12.56
C ALA A 53 -14.62 0.77 13.84
N GLN A 54 -13.98 0.70 15.00
CA GLN A 54 -14.66 0.73 16.30
C GLN A 54 -14.77 2.15 16.88
N SER A 55 -14.19 3.15 16.22
CA SER A 55 -14.19 4.51 16.74
C SER A 55 -15.55 5.20 16.57
N GLU A 56 -15.95 5.95 17.60
CA GLU A 56 -17.16 6.79 17.58
C GLU A 56 -17.13 7.86 16.48
N ALA A 57 -15.94 8.31 16.08
CA ALA A 57 -15.80 9.30 15.02
C ALA A 57 -16.05 8.67 13.64
N PHE A 58 -15.55 7.46 13.39
CA PHE A 58 -15.85 6.69 12.18
C PHE A 58 -17.33 6.33 12.10
N ASN A 59 -17.93 5.82 13.19
CA ASN A 59 -19.32 5.40 13.22
C ASN A 59 -20.27 6.56 12.87
N ARG A 60 -20.04 7.77 13.41
CA ARG A 60 -20.83 8.96 13.09
C ARG A 60 -20.78 9.34 11.61
N VAL A 61 -19.61 9.22 10.98
CA VAL A 61 -19.46 9.45 9.53
C VAL A 61 -20.18 8.35 8.75
N GLY A 62 -19.99 7.08 9.14
CA GLY A 62 -20.65 5.93 8.55
C GLY A 62 -22.17 6.05 8.57
N ASP A 63 -22.75 6.38 9.71
CA ASP A 63 -24.21 6.54 9.89
C ASP A 63 -24.81 7.60 8.95
N SER A 64 -24.03 8.62 8.58
CA SER A 64 -24.49 9.67 7.67
C SER A 64 -24.44 9.28 6.19
N ILE A 65 -23.52 8.39 5.79
CA ILE A 65 -23.22 8.09 4.38
C ILE A 65 -23.78 6.72 3.97
N VAL A 66 -23.68 5.71 4.84
CA VAL A 66 -24.02 4.32 4.53
C VAL A 66 -25.48 4.14 4.09
N PRO A 67 -26.49 4.78 4.72
CA PRO A 67 -27.88 4.60 4.28
C PRO A 67 -28.12 5.06 2.84
N GLN A 68 -27.54 6.20 2.46
CA GLN A 68 -27.66 6.73 1.10
C GLN A 68 -26.91 5.85 0.10
N ALA A 69 -25.68 5.45 0.43
CA ALA A 69 -24.88 4.59 -0.43
C ALA A 69 -25.55 3.22 -0.69
N LEU A 70 -26.22 2.65 0.32
CA LEU A 70 -27.00 1.42 0.16
C LEU A 70 -28.22 1.62 -0.74
N ALA A 71 -28.92 2.75 -0.62
CA ALA A 71 -30.06 3.07 -1.49
C ALA A 71 -29.62 3.28 -2.95
N ASP A 72 -28.50 3.98 -3.15
CA ASP A 72 -27.91 4.20 -4.48
C ASP A 72 -27.47 2.87 -5.09
N PHE A 73 -26.83 2.00 -4.31
CA PHE A 73 -26.43 0.67 -4.77
C PHE A 73 -27.63 -0.22 -5.12
N ALA A 74 -28.69 -0.21 -4.29
CA ALA A 74 -29.90 -0.99 -4.54
C ALA A 74 -30.67 -0.54 -5.79
N SER A 75 -30.56 0.74 -6.16
CA SER A 75 -31.18 1.30 -7.36
C SER A 75 -30.31 1.18 -8.62
N MET A 76 -29.06 0.71 -8.49
CA MET A 76 -28.11 0.63 -9.59
C MET A 76 -28.43 -0.55 -10.54
N PRO A 77 -28.57 -0.31 -11.86
CA PRO A 77 -28.73 -1.35 -12.87
C PRO A 77 -27.56 -2.35 -12.86
N GLU A 78 -27.80 -3.61 -13.24
CA GLU A 78 -26.74 -4.64 -13.29
C GLU A 78 -25.57 -4.24 -14.20
N ASP A 79 -25.85 -3.73 -15.41
CA ASP A 79 -24.82 -3.25 -16.34
C ASP A 79 -23.97 -2.09 -15.77
N GLU A 80 -24.53 -1.32 -14.85
CA GLU A 80 -23.82 -0.24 -14.17
C GLU A 80 -23.02 -0.75 -12.96
N ARG A 81 -23.53 -1.76 -12.25
CA ARG A 81 -22.78 -2.48 -11.21
C ARG A 81 -21.55 -3.17 -11.78
N GLU A 82 -21.68 -3.88 -12.89
CA GLU A 82 -20.54 -4.53 -13.57
C GLU A 82 -19.49 -3.52 -14.02
N ARG A 83 -19.91 -2.39 -14.63
CA ARG A 83 -18.99 -1.31 -15.02
C ARG A 83 -18.28 -0.70 -13.81
N THR A 84 -18.98 -0.54 -12.69
CA THR A 84 -18.41 -0.01 -11.45
C THR A 84 -17.40 -0.97 -10.85
N ALA A 85 -17.72 -2.27 -10.82
CA ALA A 85 -16.80 -3.31 -10.38
C ALA A 85 -15.54 -3.38 -11.26
N ALA A 86 -15.69 -3.37 -12.58
CA ALA A 86 -14.58 -3.36 -13.53
C ALA A 86 -13.67 -2.12 -13.36
N ARG A 87 -14.26 -0.95 -13.09
CA ARG A 87 -13.51 0.27 -12.77
C ARG A 87 -12.74 0.12 -11.45
N GLY A 88 -13.37 -0.45 -10.43
CA GLY A 88 -12.73 -0.75 -9.15
C GLY A 88 -11.51 -1.66 -9.32
N GLU A 89 -11.66 -2.75 -10.08
CA GLU A 89 -10.57 -3.68 -10.35
C GLU A 89 -9.42 -3.01 -11.10
N ALA A 90 -9.71 -2.20 -12.13
CA ALA A 90 -8.68 -1.45 -12.85
C ALA A 90 -7.91 -0.47 -11.95
N VAL A 91 -8.59 0.15 -10.99
CA VAL A 91 -7.96 1.01 -9.98
C VAL A 91 -7.06 0.19 -9.06
N LEU A 92 -7.53 -0.95 -8.55
CA LEU A 92 -6.73 -1.83 -7.69
C LEU A 92 -5.49 -2.38 -8.42
N GLU A 93 -5.66 -2.81 -9.67
CA GLU A 93 -4.56 -3.28 -10.52
C GLU A 93 -3.48 -2.20 -10.71
N SER A 94 -3.89 -0.93 -10.83
CA SER A 94 -2.94 0.18 -10.92
C SER A 94 -2.07 0.34 -9.66
N TYR A 95 -2.61 0.05 -8.47
CA TYR A 95 -1.84 0.09 -7.22
C TYR A 95 -0.93 -1.13 -7.04
N ARG A 96 -1.29 -2.29 -7.61
CA ARG A 96 -0.42 -3.48 -7.65
C ARG A 96 0.82 -3.23 -8.50
N HIS A 97 0.65 -2.59 -9.66
CA HIS A 97 1.74 -2.30 -10.60
C HIS A 97 2.50 -0.99 -10.34
N GLN A 98 2.07 -0.17 -9.38
CA GLN A 98 2.84 0.99 -8.93
C GLN A 98 4.04 0.54 -8.09
N ASP A 99 5.06 0.00 -8.74
CA ASP A 99 6.40 -0.04 -8.21
C ASP A 99 7.11 1.26 -8.60
N GLN A 100 7.38 2.09 -7.58
CA GLN A 100 8.17 3.33 -7.65
C GLN A 100 7.55 4.50 -8.43
N GLU A 101 6.71 5.30 -7.76
CA GLU A 101 6.83 6.77 -7.74
C GLU A 101 5.76 7.34 -6.78
N PRO A 102 6.08 8.35 -5.96
CA PRO A 102 5.07 8.99 -5.11
C PRO A 102 4.00 9.65 -5.99
N PRO A 103 2.71 9.56 -5.63
CA PRO A 103 1.65 10.13 -6.45
C PRO A 103 1.78 11.65 -6.44
N THR A 104 2.20 12.20 -7.58
CA THR A 104 2.11 13.63 -7.86
C THR A 104 0.62 13.96 -7.98
N SER A 105 0.04 14.40 -6.87
CA SER A 105 -1.29 15.01 -6.86
C SER A 105 -1.21 16.33 -7.60
N GLN A 106 -1.53 16.33 -8.89
CA GLN A 106 -1.96 17.55 -9.57
C GLN A 106 -3.15 17.27 -10.48
N PRO A 107 -4.33 17.86 -10.21
CA PRO A 107 -5.35 18.00 -11.24
C PRO A 107 -4.77 18.91 -12.32
N SER A 108 -4.54 18.35 -13.51
CA SER A 108 -4.07 19.10 -14.67
C SER A 108 -5.14 20.05 -15.17
N THR A 109 -5.12 21.27 -14.64
CA THR A 109 -5.57 22.46 -15.35
C THR A 109 -4.38 23.42 -15.37
N GLU A 110 -3.62 23.45 -16.47
CA GLU A 110 -3.40 24.70 -17.21
C GLU A 110 -2.54 24.43 -18.46
N LYS A 111 -2.85 25.17 -19.51
CA LYS A 111 -2.32 25.02 -20.85
C LYS A 111 -0.93 25.66 -20.98
N THR A 112 -0.10 25.02 -21.81
CA THR A 112 1.01 25.59 -22.60
C THR A 112 2.35 25.83 -21.91
N PRO A 113 3.42 25.20 -22.44
CA PRO A 113 4.72 25.84 -22.56
C PRO A 113 5.13 25.98 -24.03
N PRO A 114 5.80 27.08 -24.41
CA PRO A 114 6.81 26.95 -25.45
C PRO A 114 8.19 27.42 -24.99
N ALA A 115 9.16 26.61 -25.44
CA ALA A 115 10.53 26.96 -25.80
C ALA A 115 11.58 27.10 -24.68
N ALA A 116 12.31 26.00 -24.47
CA ALA A 116 13.78 26.02 -24.35
C ALA A 116 14.41 26.42 -25.71
N PRO A 117 15.75 26.56 -25.91
CA PRO A 117 16.88 26.30 -24.99
C PRO A 117 17.99 27.38 -25.02
N SER A 118 18.94 27.33 -24.08
CA SER A 118 20.34 27.71 -24.34
C SER A 118 21.25 27.18 -23.22
N ALA A 119 22.01 26.14 -23.54
CA ALA A 119 23.31 25.86 -22.93
C ALA A 119 24.41 26.44 -23.84
N PRO A 120 25.60 26.73 -23.31
CA PRO A 120 26.72 25.84 -23.65
C PRO A 120 27.66 25.52 -22.48
N GLN A 121 28.30 24.35 -22.65
CA GLN A 121 29.25 23.64 -21.80
C GLN A 121 30.65 24.28 -21.73
N ALA A 122 31.40 23.97 -20.66
CA ALA A 122 32.85 23.66 -20.58
C ALA A 122 33.27 23.71 -19.09
N GLN A 123 34.17 22.93 -18.48
CA GLN A 123 35.12 21.85 -18.80
C GLN A 123 35.57 21.30 -17.41
N ASP A 124 35.60 19.98 -17.18
CA ASP A 124 36.81 19.12 -17.13
C ASP A 124 37.55 19.11 -15.77
N VAL A 125 37.55 17.97 -15.05
CA VAL A 125 38.75 17.22 -14.60
C VAL A 125 38.36 15.92 -13.86
N SER A 126 39.15 14.88 -14.13
CA SER A 126 39.09 13.52 -13.57
C SER A 126 39.50 13.42 -12.08
N GLY A 127 38.92 12.44 -11.37
CA GLY A 127 39.66 11.65 -10.35
C GLY A 127 39.18 11.74 -8.89
N ALA A 128 39.14 10.56 -8.26
CA ALA A 128 39.30 10.28 -6.83
C ALA A 128 38.09 10.43 -5.86
N GLN A 129 37.56 9.25 -5.50
CA GLN A 129 37.06 8.78 -4.19
C GLN A 129 35.95 9.55 -3.43
N PRO A 130 34.88 8.87 -2.98
CA PRO A 130 33.98 9.44 -1.98
C PRO A 130 34.70 9.49 -0.63
N THR A 131 34.94 10.70 -0.16
CA THR A 131 35.46 11.02 1.18
C THR A 131 34.49 10.49 2.24
N THR A 132 34.85 9.38 2.89
CA THR A 132 34.15 8.88 4.06
C THR A 132 34.55 9.71 5.28
N THR A 133 33.56 10.34 5.92
CA THR A 133 33.73 11.08 7.17
C THR A 133 34.14 10.12 8.29
N PRO A 134 35.28 10.32 8.97
CA PRO A 134 35.71 9.43 10.05
C PRO A 134 34.91 9.70 11.34
N GLY A 135 34.28 8.66 11.92
CA GLY A 135 33.94 8.70 13.36
C GLY A 135 32.55 8.27 13.85
N THR A 136 31.58 7.86 13.01
CA THR A 136 30.21 7.57 13.51
C THR A 136 29.49 6.37 12.89
N ARG A 137 30.18 5.25 12.61
CA ARG A 137 29.49 3.96 12.40
C ARG A 137 30.15 2.83 13.18
N LYS A 138 29.48 2.39 14.25
CA LYS A 138 29.73 1.12 14.92
C LYS A 138 29.56 -0.02 13.88
N PRO A 139 30.51 -0.95 13.74
CA PRO A 139 30.37 -2.10 12.85
C PRO A 139 29.56 -3.19 13.56
N TYR A 140 28.23 -3.15 13.43
CA TYR A 140 27.38 -4.32 13.65
C TYR A 140 26.56 -4.61 12.39
N ARG A 141 27.24 -4.56 11.22
CA ARG A 141 26.71 -5.16 10.00
C ARG A 141 27.24 -6.58 9.91
N GLU A 142 26.28 -7.50 9.90
CA GLU A 142 26.39 -8.82 9.28
C GLU A 142 27.16 -9.86 10.07
N GLN A 143 26.58 -10.30 11.19
CA GLN A 143 26.69 -11.72 11.54
C GLN A 143 25.71 -12.46 10.62
N VAL A 144 26.19 -12.84 9.44
CA VAL A 144 25.52 -13.82 8.57
C VAL A 144 25.49 -15.12 9.36
N VAL A 145 24.34 -15.44 9.95
CA VAL A 145 24.05 -16.80 10.43
C VAL A 145 23.89 -17.65 9.18
N GLY A 146 24.99 -18.27 8.74
CA GLY A 146 24.94 -19.32 7.73
C GLY A 146 24.09 -20.48 8.23
N PRO A 147 23.43 -21.24 7.33
CA PRO A 147 22.53 -22.30 7.71
C PRO A 147 23.32 -23.40 8.42
N ARG A 148 23.23 -23.45 9.74
CA ARG A 148 23.65 -24.59 10.54
C ARG A 148 22.50 -24.99 11.43
N ASP A 149 22.12 -26.24 11.25
CA ASP A 149 21.37 -27.09 12.16
C ASP A 149 19.88 -26.82 12.32
N TRP A 150 19.17 -26.88 11.19
CA TRP A 150 17.81 -27.41 11.21
C TRP A 150 17.65 -28.24 9.94
N GLU A 151 17.55 -29.55 10.08
CA GLU A 151 16.91 -30.34 9.04
C GLU A 151 15.49 -29.78 8.93
N ASP A 152 15.27 -29.06 7.85
CA ASP A 152 14.03 -28.43 7.46
C ASP A 152 12.88 -29.43 7.65
N ASP A 153 11.88 -29.13 8.50
CA ASP A 153 10.68 -29.99 8.61
C ASP A 153 10.02 -30.15 7.22
N ASP A 154 10.27 -29.20 6.32
CA ASP A 154 9.92 -29.23 4.92
C ASP A 154 10.61 -30.40 4.17
N ASP A 155 11.90 -30.65 4.40
CA ASP A 155 12.62 -31.78 3.78
C ASP A 155 12.12 -33.15 4.29
N ARG A 156 11.56 -33.20 5.50
CA ARG A 156 10.88 -34.41 6.00
C ARG A 156 9.54 -34.61 5.30
N TYR A 157 8.74 -33.55 5.16
CA TYR A 157 7.45 -33.57 4.48
C TYR A 157 7.57 -34.09 3.04
N PHE A 158 8.57 -33.63 2.29
CA PHE A 158 8.76 -34.08 0.90
C PHE A 158 9.25 -35.53 0.81
N ARG A 159 10.08 -36.00 1.73
CA ARG A 159 10.54 -37.41 1.76
C ARG A 159 9.39 -38.39 2.04
N GLU A 160 8.49 -38.04 2.95
CA GLU A 160 7.32 -38.86 3.31
C GLU A 160 6.35 -39.01 2.12
N ARG A 161 6.04 -37.90 1.45
CA ARG A 161 5.19 -37.87 0.24
C ARG A 161 5.77 -38.62 -0.95
N ASN A 162 7.09 -38.60 -1.11
CA ASN A 162 7.78 -39.33 -2.18
C ASN A 162 7.75 -40.85 -1.92
N GLN A 163 7.78 -41.28 -0.64
CA GLN A 163 7.62 -42.69 -0.26
C GLN A 163 6.18 -43.18 -0.43
N ASP A 164 5.19 -42.33 -0.15
CA ASP A 164 3.77 -42.64 -0.32
C ASP A 164 3.31 -42.62 -1.79
N GLY A 165 4.19 -42.24 -2.73
CA GLY A 165 3.89 -42.22 -4.17
C GLY A 165 2.97 -41.08 -4.61
N TRP A 166 2.86 -40.02 -3.80
CA TRP A 166 2.03 -38.84 -4.09
C TRP A 166 2.76 -37.77 -4.90
N LEU A 167 4.09 -37.79 -4.91
CA LEU A 167 4.91 -37.05 -5.87
C LEU A 167 5.53 -38.08 -6.84
N GLN A 168 5.31 -37.90 -8.15
CA GLN A 168 6.07 -38.53 -9.23
C GLN A 168 6.73 -37.45 -10.07
#